data_AF-A0A318ZIQ9-F1
#
_entry.id   AF-A0A318ZIQ9-F1
#
_cell.length_a   1.000
_cell.length_b   1.000
_cell.length_c   1.000
_cell.angle_alpha   90.00
_cell.angle_beta   90.00
_cell.angle_gamma   90.00
#
_symmetry.space_group_name_H-M   'P 1'
#
loop_
_entity.id
_entity.type
_entity.pdbx_description
1 polymer ?
#
loop_
_entity_poly.entity_id
_entity_poly.type
_entity_poly.pdbx_seq_one_letter_code
_entity_poly.pdbx_strand_id
1 'polypeptide(L)'
;MAPSSEQQQQQQSAATTSSSSSDSVQSHSWERVERKFSNKSASEYFDPCQDFADRSLKCMKRNAFDREMCHDYFQAYRDCKKQWLTQKKRAS
;
A
#
# COMPACT_ATOMS: atom_id res chain seq x y z
N MET A 1 20.19 -48.21 24.87
CA MET A 1 20.16 -47.86 26.30
C MET A 1 20.20 -46.35 26.38
N ALA A 2 19.06 -45.74 26.73
CA ALA A 2 18.90 -44.32 26.97
C ALA A 2 18.66 -44.10 28.47
N PRO A 3 18.98 -42.91 29.00
CA PRO A 3 18.18 -42.31 30.07
C PRO A 3 17.69 -40.93 29.59
N SER A 4 16.39 -40.75 29.36
CA SER A 4 15.32 -40.45 30.32
C SER A 4 15.37 -39.01 30.86
N SER A 5 14.32 -38.27 30.47
CA SER A 5 13.92 -36.93 30.88
C SER A 5 13.94 -36.70 32.39
N GLU A 6 14.30 -35.48 32.81
CA GLU A 6 13.78 -34.91 34.06
C GLU A 6 13.54 -33.39 33.91
N GLN A 7 12.32 -33.02 34.27
CA GLN A 7 11.70 -31.70 34.32
C GLN A 7 12.29 -30.91 35.52
N GLN A 8 12.52 -29.59 35.53
CA GLN A 8 11.60 -28.44 35.60
C GLN A 8 11.97 -27.51 36.79
N GLN A 9 11.69 -26.20 36.63
CA GLN A 9 11.54 -25.14 37.65
C GLN A 9 12.85 -24.58 38.26
N GLN A 10 12.99 -23.30 38.59
CA GLN A 10 12.03 -22.22 38.87
C GLN A 10 12.80 -20.87 38.96
N GLN A 11 12.21 -19.76 38.47
CA GLN A 11 12.05 -18.42 39.11
C GLN A 11 13.31 -17.66 39.61
N GLN A 12 13.44 -16.34 39.67
CA GLN A 12 12.65 -15.11 39.45
C GLN A 12 13.66 -13.97 39.69
N SER A 13 13.49 -12.79 39.10
CA SER A 13 13.74 -11.50 39.78
C SER A 13 13.16 -10.36 38.95
N ALA A 14 12.31 -9.58 39.58
CA ALA A 14 11.51 -8.51 39.01
C ALA A 14 12.19 -7.13 39.13
N ALA A 15 11.59 -6.19 38.39
CA ALA A 15 11.52 -4.75 38.67
C ALA A 15 12.77 -3.91 38.23
N THR A 16 12.68 -2.72 37.64
CA THR A 16 11.55 -1.80 37.43
C THR A 16 11.97 -0.70 36.42
N THR A 17 10.96 -0.14 35.74
CA THR A 17 10.82 1.29 35.38
C THR A 17 11.36 1.82 34.04
N SER A 18 10.41 2.42 33.31
CA SER A 18 10.49 3.53 32.33
C SER A 18 11.20 3.24 31.00
N SER A 19 10.52 3.27 29.84
CA SER A 19 9.68 4.39 29.40
C SER A 19 8.57 3.96 28.42
N SER A 20 7.34 3.98 28.90
CA SER A 20 6.14 4.22 28.08
C SER A 20 6.26 5.61 27.43
N SER A 21 5.92 5.79 26.14
CA SER A 21 5.17 6.97 25.63
C SER A 21 5.01 7.08 24.08
N SER A 22 5.67 6.29 23.23
CA SER A 22 5.68 6.61 21.78
C SER A 22 4.85 5.70 20.86
N ASP A 23 4.32 4.59 21.34
CA ASP A 23 3.71 3.56 20.47
C ASP A 23 2.18 3.69 20.29
N SER A 24 1.50 4.28 21.28
CA SER A 24 0.03 4.41 21.27
C SER A 24 -0.51 5.46 20.28
N VAL A 25 0.31 6.44 19.87
CA VAL A 25 -0.09 7.47 18.90
C VAL A 25 -0.04 6.94 17.46
N GLN A 26 0.90 6.04 17.13
CA GLN A 26 0.94 5.41 15.80
C GLN A 26 -0.24 4.45 15.61
N SER A 27 -0.56 3.63 16.61
CA SER A 27 -1.67 2.67 16.56
C SER A 27 -3.02 3.34 16.26
N HIS A 28 -3.33 4.44 16.96
CA HIS A 28 -4.57 5.20 16.74
C HIS A 28 -4.61 5.95 15.38
N SER A 29 -3.46 6.20 14.76
CA SER A 29 -3.37 6.84 13.44
C SER A 29 -3.69 5.84 12.32
N TRP A 30 -3.08 4.65 12.36
CA TRP A 30 -3.32 3.59 11.40
C TRP A 30 -4.77 3.10 11.41
N GLU A 31 -5.40 3.01 12.59
CA GLU A 31 -6.79 2.56 12.69
C GLU A 31 -7.81 3.59 12.15
N ARG A 32 -7.48 4.89 12.19
CA ARG A 32 -8.29 5.94 11.56
C ARG A 32 -8.16 5.94 10.05
N VAL A 33 -6.98 5.59 9.54
CA VAL A 33 -6.73 5.41 8.11
C VAL A 33 -7.49 4.19 7.61
N GLU A 34 -7.34 3.03 8.27
CA GLU A 34 -8.02 1.78 7.91
C GLU A 34 -9.54 1.98 7.78
N ARG A 35 -10.18 2.55 8.81
CA ARG A 35 -11.62 2.85 8.78
C ARG A 35 -12.04 3.76 7.62
N LYS A 36 -11.17 4.67 7.17
CA LYS A 36 -11.44 5.55 6.03
C LYS A 36 -11.43 4.78 4.71
N PHE A 37 -10.53 3.79 4.60
CA PHE A 37 -10.38 2.94 3.43
C PHE A 37 -11.45 1.84 3.39
N SER A 38 -11.85 1.26 4.52
CA SER A 38 -12.89 0.21 4.57
C SER A 38 -14.32 0.73 4.32
N ASN A 39 -14.60 2.01 4.63
CA ASN A 39 -15.94 2.61 4.46
C ASN A 39 -16.20 3.18 3.06
N LYS A 40 -15.22 3.13 2.14
CA LYS A 40 -15.41 3.58 0.76
C LYS A 40 -15.58 2.38 -0.13
N SER A 41 -16.49 2.48 -1.10
CA SER A 41 -16.63 1.44 -2.12
C SER A 41 -15.27 1.27 -2.82
N ALA A 42 -14.88 0.03 -3.13
CA ALA A 42 -13.61 -0.28 -3.79
C ALA A 42 -13.38 0.52 -5.10
N SER A 43 -14.46 1.04 -5.70
CA SER A 43 -14.45 1.92 -6.85
C SER A 43 -13.95 3.35 -6.59
N GLU A 44 -13.98 3.85 -5.35
CA GLU A 44 -13.61 5.24 -5.05
C GLU A 44 -12.10 5.49 -5.08
N TYR A 45 -11.31 4.45 -4.82
CA TYR A 45 -9.85 4.49 -4.85
C TYR A 45 -9.24 3.94 -6.14
N PHE A 46 -10.08 3.44 -7.05
CA PHE A 46 -9.60 2.81 -8.27
C PHE A 46 -9.46 3.84 -9.39
N ASP A 47 -8.23 4.21 -9.72
CA ASP A 47 -7.95 4.89 -10.98
C ASP A 47 -7.97 3.85 -12.12
N PRO A 48 -8.98 3.87 -13.02
CA PRO A 48 -9.05 2.93 -14.14
C PRO A 48 -7.87 3.08 -15.11
N CYS A 49 -7.07 4.15 -14.98
CA CYS A 49 -5.92 4.43 -15.83
C CYS A 49 -4.58 4.02 -15.20
N GLN A 50 -4.58 3.44 -14.00
CA GLN A 50 -3.38 3.03 -13.26
C GLN A 50 -2.48 2.08 -14.08
N ASP A 51 -3.05 1.08 -14.76
CA ASP A 51 -2.26 0.11 -15.55
C ASP A 51 -1.52 0.79 -16.72
N PHE A 52 -2.16 1.76 -17.38
CA PHE A 52 -1.52 2.53 -18.45
C PHE A 52 -0.39 3.40 -17.91
N ALA A 53 -0.58 4.02 -16.73
CA ALA A 53 0.47 4.78 -16.06
C ALA A 53 1.66 3.89 -15.70
N ASP A 54 1.43 2.72 -15.11
CA ASP A 54 2.48 1.77 -14.74
C ASP A 54 3.26 1.26 -15.95
N ARG A 55 2.59 1.03 -17.08
CA ARG A 55 3.26 0.65 -18.34
C ARG A 55 4.18 1.76 -18.86
N SER A 56 3.73 3.01 -18.81
CA SER A 56 4.56 4.16 -19.22
C SER A 56 5.80 4.32 -18.33
N LEU A 57 5.65 4.11 -17.02
CA LEU A 57 6.76 4.13 -16.06
C LEU A 57 7.73 2.96 -16.29
N LYS A 58 7.21 1.76 -16.59
CA LYS A 58 8.03 0.59 -16.95
C LYS A 58 8.81 0.84 -18.25
N CYS A 59 8.22 1.51 -19.23
CA CYS A 59 8.91 1.90 -20.45
C CYS A 59 10.06 2.89 -20.17
N MET A 60 9.81 3.94 -19.38
CA MET A 60 10.85 4.90 -19.01
C MET A 60 12.02 4.25 -18.27
N LYS A 61 11.75 3.33 -17.33
CA LYS A 61 12.80 2.61 -16.59
C LYS A 61 13.70 1.76 -17.50
N ARG A 62 13.18 1.27 -18.63
CA ARG A 62 13.93 0.43 -19.59
C ARG A 62 14.70 1.24 -20.62
N ASN A 63 14.24 2.45 -20.94
CA ASN A 63 14.81 3.30 -21.99
C ASN A 63 15.54 4.52 -21.41
N ALA A 64 16.11 4.43 -20.21
CA ALA A 64 16.84 5.53 -19.56
C ALA A 64 16.05 6.86 -19.50
N PHE A 65 14.73 6.77 -19.31
CA PHE A 65 13.79 7.90 -19.29
C PHE A 65 13.66 8.67 -20.61
N ASP A 66 14.02 8.04 -21.73
CA ASP A 66 13.68 8.55 -23.06
C ASP A 66 12.15 8.50 -23.27
N ARG A 67 11.56 9.68 -23.46
CA ARG A 67 10.11 9.86 -23.60
C ARG A 67 9.63 9.53 -25.00
N GLU A 68 10.47 9.74 -26.01
CA GLU A 68 10.09 9.53 -27.41
C GLU A 68 9.79 8.06 -27.67
N MET A 69 10.59 7.17 -27.09
CA MET A 69 10.40 5.71 -27.13
C MET A 69 9.13 5.23 -26.40
N CYS A 70 8.54 6.06 -25.55
CA CYS A 70 7.41 5.70 -24.70
C CYS A 70 6.11 6.46 -25.05
N HIS A 71 6.09 7.19 -26.17
CA HIS A 71 4.97 8.04 -26.56
C HIS A 71 3.62 7.29 -26.59
N ASP A 72 3.60 6.07 -27.13
CA ASP A 72 2.38 5.25 -27.22
C ASP A 72 1.79 4.90 -25.84
N TYR A 73 2.64 4.66 -24.84
CA TYR A 73 2.18 4.39 -23.48
C TYR A 73 1.57 5.64 -22.83
N PHE A 74 2.15 6.82 -23.07
CA PHE A 74 1.58 8.07 -22.60
C PHE A 74 0.27 8.41 -23.30
N GLN A 75 0.17 8.11 -24.60
CA GLN A 75 -1.05 8.30 -25.38
C GLN A 75 -2.19 7.42 -24.82
N ALA A 76 -1.91 6.14 -24.57
CA ALA A 76 -2.90 5.23 -23.97
C ALA A 76 -3.40 5.73 -22.59
N TYR A 77 -2.51 6.25 -21.74
CA TYR A 77 -2.90 6.86 -20.45
C TYR A 77 -3.78 8.10 -20.63
N ARG A 78 -3.45 8.98 -21.57
CA ARG A 78 -4.25 10.17 -21.91
C ARG A 78 -5.65 9.79 -22.41
N ASP A 79 -5.72 8.80 -23.27
CA ASP A 79 -6.98 8.34 -23.85
C ASP A 79 -7.87 7.69 -22.78
N CYS A 80 -7.30 6.87 -21.90
CA CYS A 80 -8.01 6.34 -20.74
C CYS A 80 -8.60 7.48 -19.88
N LYS A 81 -7.77 8.48 -19.54
CA LYS A 81 -8.20 9.58 -18.66
C LYS A 81 -9.30 10.42 -19.31
N LYS A 82 -9.21 10.66 -20.62
CA LYS A 82 -10.25 11.36 -21.39
C LYS A 82 -11.56 10.59 -21.39
N GLN A 83 -11.51 9.27 -21.60
CA GLN A 83 -12.70 8.41 -21.57
C GLN A 83 -13.30 8.37 -20.17
N TRP A 84 -12.49 8.24 -19.13
CA TRP A 84 -12.97 8.22 -17.75
C TRP A 84 -13.68 9.53 -17.36
N LEU A 85 -13.09 10.69 -17.67
CA LEU A 85 -13.73 11.98 -17.43
C LEU A 85 -15.04 12.14 -18.23
N THR A 86 -15.07 11.64 -19.47
CA THR A 86 -16.28 11.64 -20.30
C THR A 86 -17.37 10.77 -19.68
N GLN A 87 -17.02 9.58 -19.20
CA GLN A 87 -17.96 8.69 -18.51
C GLN A 87 -18.48 9.31 -17.21
N LYS A 88 -17.61 9.91 -16.38
CA LYS A 88 -18.02 10.63 -15.17
C LYS A 88 -18.98 11.77 -15.46
N LYS A 89 -18.73 12.55 -16.53
CA LYS A 89 -19.61 13.64 -16.97
C LYS A 89 -20.96 13.14 -17.50
N ARG A 90 -21.00 11.95 -18.11
CA ARG A 90 -22.25 11.31 -18.57
C ARG A 90 -23.05 10.66 -17.44
N ALA A 91 -22.39 10.32 -16.33
CA ALA A 91 -22.99 9.69 -15.16
C ALA A 91 -23.41 10.70 -14.06
N SER A 92 -23.18 12.00 -14.27
CA SER A 92 -23.72 13.11 -13.46
C SER A 92 -24.91 13.74 -14.14
#